data_AF-A0A3B9W2P5-F1
#
_entry.id   AF-A0A3B9W2P5-F1
#
_cell.length_a   1.000
_cell.length_b   1.000
_cell.length_c   1.000
_cell.angle_alpha   90.00
_cell.angle_beta   90.00
_cell.angle_gamma   90.00
#
_symmetry.space_group_name_H-M   'P 1'
#
loop_
_entity.id
_entity.type
_entity.pdbx_description
1 polymer ?
#
loop_
_entity_poly.entity_id
_entity_poly.type
_entity_poly.pdbx_seq_one_letter_code
_entity_poly.pdbx_strand_id
1 'polypeptide(L)'
;MTATTTALYRRYRPDSFADVIGQEHVTEPLMTALRKNRVNHAYLFSGPRGCGKTTSARILARCLNCAQGPTDTPCGTCPSCVELARG
;
A
#
# COMPACT_ATOMS: atom_id res chain seq x y z
N MET A 1 -16.85 24.47 11.95
CA MET A 1 -16.99 23.00 11.85
C MET A 1 -17.41 22.66 10.43
N THR A 2 -16.49 22.73 9.47
CA THR A 2 -16.79 22.45 8.05
C THR A 2 -16.69 20.95 7.82
N ALA A 3 -17.84 20.28 7.71
CA ALA A 3 -17.90 18.88 7.32
C ALA A 3 -17.55 18.77 5.83
N THR A 4 -16.28 18.54 5.53
CA THR A 4 -15.81 18.28 4.17
C THR A 4 -16.37 16.92 3.74
N THR A 5 -17.29 16.91 2.77
CA THR A 5 -17.81 15.70 2.13
C THR A 5 -16.66 14.98 1.43
N THR A 6 -15.97 14.11 2.17
CA THR A 6 -14.88 13.30 1.63
C THR A 6 -15.49 12.10 0.91
N ALA A 7 -15.18 11.95 -0.38
CA ALA A 7 -15.65 10.82 -1.18
C ALA A 7 -15.25 9.48 -0.51
N LEU A 8 -16.20 8.54 -0.43
CA LEU A 8 -16.04 7.28 0.32
C LEU A 8 -14.79 6.48 -0.08
N TYR A 9 -14.45 6.47 -1.37
CA TYR A 9 -13.27 5.76 -1.88
C TYR A 9 -11.93 6.31 -1.35
N ARG A 10 -11.88 7.58 -0.94
CA ARG A 10 -10.69 8.18 -0.29
C ARG A 10 -10.63 7.83 1.19
N ARG A 11 -11.78 7.60 1.82
CA ARG A 11 -11.90 7.34 3.25
C ARG A 11 -11.58 5.89 3.63
N TYR A 12 -11.86 4.95 2.71
CA TYR A 12 -11.64 3.51 2.90
C TYR A 12 -10.52 2.96 2.01
N ARG A 13 -9.60 3.81 1.55
CA ARG A 13 -8.46 3.34 0.77
C ARG A 13 -7.51 2.60 1.73
N PRO A 14 -7.18 1.32 1.48
CA PRO A 14 -6.31 0.57 2.37
C PRO A 14 -4.91 1.18 2.43
N ASP A 15 -4.38 1.26 3.63
CA ASP A 15 -3.07 1.86 3.93
C ASP A 15 -1.96 0.80 4.05
N SER A 16 -2.34 -0.44 4.37
CA SER A 16 -1.44 -1.59 4.48
C SER A 16 -1.94 -2.76 3.64
N PHE A 17 -1.06 -3.75 3.40
CA PHE A 17 -1.45 -4.98 2.70
C PHE A 17 -2.48 -5.80 3.49
N ALA A 18 -2.50 -5.68 4.82
CA ALA A 18 -3.47 -6.35 5.67
C ALA A 18 -4.90 -5.80 5.49
N ASP A 19 -5.04 -4.56 5.05
CA ASP A 19 -6.34 -3.93 4.80
C ASP A 19 -6.90 -4.24 3.40
N VAL A 20 -6.11 -4.94 2.55
CA VAL A 20 -6.54 -5.31 1.20
C VAL A 20 -7.37 -6.59 1.27
N ILE A 21 -8.65 -6.46 0.94
CA ILE A 21 -9.61 -7.56 1.04
C ILE A 21 -9.59 -8.41 -0.25
N GLY A 22 -9.55 -9.74 -0.09
CA GLY A 22 -9.78 -10.71 -1.19
C GLY A 22 -8.62 -10.88 -2.17
N GLN A 23 -7.42 -10.38 -1.85
CA GLN A 23 -6.21 -10.49 -2.69
C GLN A 23 -5.04 -11.15 -1.92
N GLU A 24 -5.35 -12.09 -1.02
CA GLU A 24 -4.36 -12.81 -0.17
C GLU A 24 -3.24 -13.44 -1.00
N HIS A 25 -3.60 -14.11 -2.10
CA HIS A 25 -2.65 -14.75 -3.03
C HIS A 25 -1.63 -13.78 -3.66
N VAL A 26 -1.92 -12.47 -3.66
CA VAL A 26 -1.02 -11.43 -4.19
C VAL A 26 -0.29 -10.72 -3.04
N THR A 27 -0.99 -10.45 -1.95
CA THR A 27 -0.46 -9.68 -0.83
C THR A 27 0.51 -10.49 0.05
N GLU A 28 0.24 -11.77 0.31
CA GLU A 28 1.11 -12.63 1.12
C GLU A 28 2.51 -12.81 0.52
N PRO A 29 2.68 -13.11 -0.79
CA PRO A 29 4.01 -13.18 -1.39
C PRO A 29 4.76 -11.85 -1.34
N LEU A 30 4.06 -10.72 -1.52
CA LEU A 30 4.66 -9.38 -1.44
C LEU A 30 5.14 -9.07 -0.02
N MET A 31 4.31 -9.33 1.00
CA MET A 31 4.69 -9.17 2.41
C MET A 31 5.86 -10.09 2.76
N THR A 32 5.85 -11.33 2.29
CA THR A 32 6.95 -12.27 2.50
C THR A 32 8.24 -11.81 1.82
N ALA A 33 8.15 -11.27 0.60
CA ALA A 33 9.31 -10.73 -0.12
C ALA A 33 9.91 -9.52 0.63
N LEU A 34 9.07 -8.64 1.17
CA LEU A 34 9.49 -7.52 2.01
C LEU A 34 10.20 -8.00 3.28
N ARG A 35 9.61 -8.92 4.04
CA ARG A 35 10.21 -9.50 5.26
C ARG A 35 11.54 -10.19 5.01
N LYS A 36 11.68 -10.87 3.88
CA LYS A 36 12.92 -11.57 3.48
C LYS A 36 13.93 -10.65 2.79
N ASN A 37 13.63 -9.35 2.66
CA ASN A 37 14.41 -8.38 1.89
C ASN A 37 14.75 -8.87 0.47
N ARG A 38 13.81 -9.55 -0.19
CA ARG A 38 13.91 -10.08 -1.56
C ARG A 38 13.00 -9.30 -2.50
N VAL A 39 13.20 -7.99 -2.56
CA VAL A 39 12.44 -7.11 -3.43
C VAL A 39 13.03 -7.07 -4.84
N ASN A 40 12.18 -7.25 -5.84
CA ASN A 40 12.57 -7.24 -7.25
C ASN A 40 12.71 -5.81 -7.76
N HIS A 41 13.45 -5.65 -8.86
CA HIS A 41 13.64 -4.36 -9.53
C HIS A 41 12.36 -3.78 -10.15
N ALA A 42 11.38 -4.63 -10.50
CA ALA A 42 10.14 -4.22 -11.13
C ALA A 42 8.96 -5.11 -10.72
N TYR A 43 7.78 -4.51 -10.61
CA TYR A 43 6.51 -5.19 -10.34
C TYR A 43 5.45 -4.74 -11.36
N LEU A 44 4.81 -5.71 -12.01
CA LEU A 44 3.70 -5.47 -12.93
C LEU A 44 2.39 -5.94 -12.27
N PHE A 45 1.51 -4.99 -11.95
CA PHE A 45 0.16 -5.27 -11.48
C PHE A 45 -0.80 -5.28 -12.67
N SER A 46 -1.41 -6.41 -12.99
CA SER A 46 -2.36 -6.59 -14.09
C SER A 46 -3.76 -6.98 -13.58
N GLY A 47 -4.82 -6.71 -14.39
CA GLY A 47 -6.20 -7.07 -14.05
C GLY A 47 -7.26 -5.99 -14.37
N PRO A 48 -8.56 -6.29 -14.18
CA PRO A 48 -9.70 -5.41 -14.52
C PRO A 48 -9.70 -4.07 -13.77
N ARG A 49 -10.41 -3.05 -14.27
CA ARG A 49 -10.52 -1.76 -13.55
C ARG A 49 -11.20 -1.97 -12.19
N GLY A 50 -10.73 -1.24 -11.17
CA GLY A 50 -11.28 -1.32 -9.82
C GLY A 50 -10.68 -2.40 -8.91
N CYS A 51 -9.86 -3.34 -9.41
CA CYS A 51 -9.30 -4.43 -8.59
C CYS A 51 -8.15 -4.04 -7.63
N GLY A 52 -7.88 -2.74 -7.43
CA GLY A 52 -6.90 -2.28 -6.45
C GLY A 52 -5.44 -2.18 -6.91
N LYS A 53 -5.10 -2.43 -8.18
CA LYS A 53 -3.71 -2.40 -8.72
C LYS A 53 -2.89 -1.18 -8.27
N THR A 54 -3.40 0.02 -8.54
CA THR A 54 -2.73 1.28 -8.19
C THR A 54 -2.60 1.43 -6.67
N THR A 55 -3.58 0.93 -5.92
CA THR A 55 -3.54 0.95 -4.45
C THR A 55 -2.47 0.01 -3.93
N SER A 56 -2.40 -1.24 -4.40
CA SER A 56 -1.36 -2.21 -4.03
C SER A 56 0.04 -1.71 -4.38
N ALA A 57 0.22 -1.09 -5.56
CA ALA A 57 1.49 -0.48 -5.94
C ALA A 57 1.93 0.64 -4.98
N ARG A 58 0.98 1.45 -4.50
CA ARG A 58 1.27 2.52 -3.53
C ARG A 58 1.59 1.98 -2.15
N ILE A 59 0.89 0.95 -1.69
CA ILE A 59 1.21 0.26 -0.44
C ILE A 59 2.63 -0.31 -0.52
N LEU A 60 2.99 -0.96 -1.64
CA LEU A 60 4.35 -1.46 -1.86
C LEU A 60 5.39 -0.33 -1.81
N ALA A 61 5.12 0.80 -2.47
CA ALA A 61 6.01 1.96 -2.43
C ALA A 61 6.18 2.52 -1.02
N ARG A 62 5.13 2.49 -0.18
CA ARG A 62 5.21 2.88 1.24
C ARG A 62 6.08 1.94 2.04
N CYS A 63 5.88 0.65 1.87
CA CYS A 63 6.68 -0.39 2.53
C CYS A 63 8.17 -0.26 2.20
N LEU A 64 8.50 0.05 0.94
CA LEU A 64 9.88 0.23 0.48
C LEU A 64 10.52 1.55 0.95
N ASN A 65 9.78 2.66 0.90
CA ASN A 65 10.30 4.00 1.22
C ASN A 65 10.07 4.39 2.69
N CYS A 66 9.66 3.46 3.55
CA CYS A 66 9.47 3.71 4.97
C CYS A 66 10.82 4.03 5.62
N ALA A 67 10.85 5.01 6.53
CA ALA A 67 12.07 5.34 7.28
C ALA A 67 12.54 4.20 8.20
N GLN A 68 11.64 3.29 8.58
CA GLN A 68 11.94 2.10 9.38
C GLN A 68 12.41 0.89 8.53
N GLY A 69 12.77 1.13 7.26
CA GLY A 69 13.31 0.14 6.35
C GLY A 69 12.24 -0.58 5.52
N PRO A 70 12.63 -1.50 4.61
CA PRO A 70 11.69 -2.32 3.87
C PRO A 70 10.93 -3.20 4.87
N THR A 71 9.69 -2.83 5.16
CA THR A 71 8.81 -3.52 6.11
C THR A 71 7.47 -3.79 5.46
N ASP A 72 6.84 -4.91 5.80
CA ASP A 72 5.47 -5.20 5.42
C ASP A 72 4.45 -4.34 6.18
N THR A 73 4.89 -3.72 7.29
CA THR A 73 4.09 -2.87 8.18
C THR A 73 4.62 -1.44 8.18
N PRO A 74 4.21 -0.57 7.23
CA PRO A 74 4.71 0.79 7.15
C PRO A 74 4.25 1.60 8.38
N CYS A 75 5.14 2.42 8.95
CA CYS A 75 4.86 3.13 10.20
C CYS A 75 3.72 4.17 10.14
N GLY A 76 3.35 4.64 8.93
CA GLY A 76 2.24 5.57 8.73
C GLY A 76 2.50 7.02 9.19
N THR A 77 3.58 7.27 9.94
CA THR A 77 3.92 8.59 10.50
C THR A 77 5.10 9.26 9.83
N CYS A 78 5.91 8.51 9.08
CA CYS A 78 7.07 9.05 8.39
C CYS A 78 6.69 10.00 7.23
N PRO A 79 7.53 10.99 6.86
CA PRO A 79 7.22 11.92 5.76
C PRO A 79 6.84 11.20 4.47
N SER A 80 7.64 10.21 4.07
CA SER A 80 7.38 9.34 2.91
C SER A 80 6.04 8.60 3.00
N CYS A 81 5.71 8.07 4.18
CA CYS A 81 4.48 7.36 4.46
C CYS A 81 3.25 8.27 4.30
N VAL A 82 3.35 9.50 4.81
CA VAL A 82 2.29 10.51 4.77
C VAL A 82 2.08 11.04 3.36
N GLU A 83 3.15 11.31 2.61
CA GLU A 83 3.06 11.73 1.20
C GLU A 83 2.41 10.66 0.33
N LEU A 84 2.82 9.40 0.49
CA LEU A 84 2.27 8.27 -0.25
C LEU A 84 0.86 7.86 0.19
N ALA A 85 0.36 8.31 1.33
CA ALA A 85 -1.04 8.12 1.72
C ALA A 85 -1.97 9.12 1.01
N ARG A 86 -1.51 10.36 0.79
CA ARG A 86 -2.35 11.50 0.34
C ARG A 86 -2.65 11.58 -1.16
N GLY A 87 -1.78 11.04 -2.03
CA GLY A 87 -2.02 11.02 -3.49
C GLY A 87 -2.99 9.95 -3.99
#